data_AF-A0A8H7UQS8-F1
#
_entry.id   AF-A0A8H7UQS8-F1
#
_cell.length_a   1.000
_cell.length_b   1.000
_cell.length_c   1.000
_cell.angle_alpha   90.00
_cell.angle_beta   90.00
_cell.angle_gamma   90.00
#
_symmetry.space_group_name_H-M   'P 1'
#
loop_
_entity.id
_entity.type
_entity.pdbx_description
1 polymer ?
#
loop_
_entity_poly.entity_id
_entity_poly.type
_entity_poly.pdbx_seq_one_letter_code
_entity_poly.pdbx_strand_id
1 'polypeptide(L)'
;MPYLSQAERDYITEGVQSDLRADGRGRLDYRALVLETGIISQANGSARVRLGDGTDVLVGVKVEIDQVEPDADNVGKVVCNVEWYDILSFCFHYVHGYDSNYAKRTISSPSASQQFEGHGADDLNNELTQALQRVLGGPQCGINFEKLCIIKGQQCWIVYIDAMILDYSGNVLDTIFMATKAALFNTRIPKTQIQDLGDGEFEFEVLDDVEDAERLDGIENIPIGVTLNKIGTGHIIDASPLEELCTEAKLTIAVNKDSQICGIQKGAEGGIEPGLMSEMIQTAKRIGQSLIQQLDQKLQDEERQVDEKRLNGENIEKLGFFAMV
;
A
#
# COMPACT_ATOMS: atom_id res chain seq x y z
N MET A 1 -3.16 -22.34 -12.82
CA MET A 1 -3.40 -20.97 -13.33
C MET A 1 -4.77 -20.93 -13.98
N PRO A 2 -5.62 -19.90 -13.79
CA PRO A 2 -6.71 -19.66 -14.72
C PRO A 2 -6.07 -19.50 -16.11
N TYR A 3 -6.54 -20.30 -17.06
CA TYR A 3 -5.98 -20.32 -18.40
C TYR A 3 -6.76 -19.30 -19.23
N LEU A 4 -6.10 -18.24 -19.64
CA LEU A 4 -6.62 -17.34 -20.66
C LEU A 4 -6.41 -17.99 -22.03
N SER A 5 -7.48 -18.13 -22.82
CA SER A 5 -7.40 -18.63 -24.18
C SER A 5 -6.56 -17.69 -25.06
N GLN A 6 -5.98 -18.23 -26.14
CA GLN A 6 -5.20 -17.40 -27.06
C GLN A 6 -6.04 -16.24 -27.64
N ALA A 7 -7.31 -16.50 -27.96
CA ALA A 7 -8.22 -15.47 -28.47
C ALA A 7 -8.46 -14.34 -27.45
N GLU A 8 -8.59 -14.66 -26.16
CA GLU A 8 -8.72 -13.63 -25.11
C GLU A 8 -7.42 -12.83 -24.94
N ARG A 9 -6.26 -13.48 -25.06
CA ARG A 9 -4.96 -12.80 -24.97
C ARG A 9 -4.77 -11.84 -26.14
N ASP A 10 -5.10 -12.29 -27.35
CA ASP A 10 -5.02 -11.48 -28.56
C ASP A 10 -5.99 -10.29 -28.48
N TYR A 11 -7.23 -10.52 -28.03
CA TYR A 11 -8.21 -9.46 -27.81
C TYR A 11 -7.73 -8.37 -26.84
N ILE A 12 -7.17 -8.76 -25.69
CA ILE A 12 -6.64 -7.81 -24.71
C ILE A 12 -5.43 -7.07 -25.30
N THR A 13 -4.53 -7.78 -25.96
CA THR A 13 -3.30 -7.20 -26.51
C THR A 13 -3.59 -6.20 -27.63
N GLU A 14 -4.45 -6.55 -28.58
CA GLU A 14 -4.88 -5.68 -29.68
C GLU A 14 -5.72 -4.49 -29.17
N GLY A 15 -6.55 -4.72 -28.15
CA GLY A 15 -7.28 -3.66 -27.45
C GLY A 15 -6.33 -2.62 -26.85
N VAL A 16 -5.33 -3.05 -26.09
CA VAL A 16 -4.31 -2.16 -25.50
C VAL A 16 -3.55 -1.38 -26.57
N GLN A 17 -3.20 -2.01 -27.70
CA GLN A 17 -2.56 -1.32 -28.82
C GLN A 17 -3.45 -0.25 -29.46
N SER A 18 -4.77 -0.45 -29.41
CA SER A 18 -5.78 0.47 -29.93
C SER A 18 -6.26 1.49 -28.88
N ASP A 19 -5.65 1.54 -27.69
CA ASP A 19 -6.07 2.36 -26.54
C ASP A 19 -7.52 2.10 -26.09
N LEU A 20 -7.95 0.83 -26.18
CA LEU A 20 -9.28 0.37 -25.80
C LEU A 20 -9.18 -0.76 -24.78
N ARG A 21 -9.92 -0.64 -23.68
CA ARG A 21 -10.02 -1.65 -22.63
C ARG A 21 -11.44 -2.18 -22.51
N ALA A 22 -11.59 -3.38 -21.94
CA ALA A 22 -12.87 -4.05 -21.82
C ALA A 22 -13.91 -3.27 -21.00
N ASP A 23 -13.45 -2.40 -20.09
CA ASP A 23 -14.27 -1.54 -19.24
C ASP A 23 -14.43 -0.10 -19.80
N GLY A 24 -13.93 0.16 -21.01
CA GLY A 24 -14.04 1.46 -21.68
C GLY A 24 -13.00 2.51 -21.27
N ARG A 25 -12.03 2.15 -20.40
CA ARG A 25 -10.92 3.04 -20.02
C ARG A 25 -9.83 3.11 -21.09
N GLY A 26 -9.06 4.19 -21.09
CA GLY A 26 -7.79 4.27 -21.79
C GLY A 26 -6.68 3.53 -21.05
N ARG A 27 -5.50 3.45 -21.68
CA ARG A 27 -4.30 2.78 -21.11
C ARG A 27 -3.82 3.40 -19.80
N LEU A 28 -4.02 4.70 -19.61
CA LEU A 28 -3.46 5.48 -18.50
C LEU A 28 -4.52 5.98 -17.51
N ASP A 29 -5.66 5.29 -17.44
CA ASP A 29 -6.77 5.66 -16.56
C ASP A 29 -6.92 4.65 -15.41
N TYR A 30 -7.04 5.15 -14.18
CA TYR A 30 -7.43 4.36 -13.01
C TYR A 30 -8.95 4.18 -12.93
N ARG A 31 -9.39 3.11 -12.26
CA ARG A 31 -10.77 3.01 -11.76
C ARG A 31 -11.05 4.08 -10.71
N ALA A 32 -12.34 4.32 -10.45
CA ALA A 32 -12.77 5.21 -9.38
C ALA A 32 -12.19 4.75 -8.03
N LEU A 33 -11.71 5.71 -7.23
CA LEU A 33 -11.08 5.46 -5.94
C LEU A 33 -11.97 5.93 -4.78
N VAL A 34 -12.31 5.00 -3.89
CA VAL A 34 -12.95 5.28 -2.61
C VAL A 34 -11.88 5.19 -1.52
N LEU A 35 -11.87 6.17 -0.61
CA LEU A 35 -10.89 6.29 0.45
C LEU A 35 -11.60 6.78 1.70
N GLU A 36 -11.27 6.17 2.83
CA GLU A 36 -11.82 6.43 4.15
C GLU A 36 -10.69 6.34 5.19
N THR A 37 -10.64 7.24 6.17
CA THR A 37 -9.60 7.24 7.22
C THR A 37 -10.13 7.00 8.62
N GLY A 38 -9.25 6.49 9.49
CA GLY A 38 -9.50 6.23 10.90
C GLY A 38 -10.65 5.25 11.14
N ILE A 39 -10.72 4.17 10.37
CA ILE A 39 -11.74 3.13 10.43
C ILE A 39 -11.51 2.21 11.64
N ILE A 40 -10.25 1.96 11.98
CA ILE A 40 -9.84 1.15 13.13
C ILE A 40 -9.59 2.08 14.30
N SER A 41 -10.47 2.06 15.30
CA SER A 41 -10.40 2.94 16.48
C SER A 41 -9.25 2.62 17.44
N GLN A 42 -8.77 1.39 17.45
CA GLN A 42 -7.65 0.95 18.30
C GLN A 42 -6.27 1.23 17.69
N ALA A 43 -6.22 1.63 16.41
CA ALA A 43 -4.97 1.94 15.73
C ALA A 43 -4.62 3.42 15.88
N ASN A 44 -3.33 3.74 15.92
CA ASN A 44 -2.85 5.13 15.94
C ASN A 44 -3.20 5.88 14.64
N GLY A 45 -3.28 5.15 13.53
CA GLY A 45 -3.81 5.61 12.26
C GLY A 45 -4.39 4.44 11.48
N SER A 46 -5.38 4.69 10.63
CA SER A 46 -5.86 3.67 9.71
C SER A 46 -6.49 4.28 8.48
N ALA A 47 -6.57 3.49 7.40
CA ALA A 47 -7.32 3.87 6.22
C ALA A 47 -7.75 2.64 5.43
N ARG A 48 -8.80 2.79 4.62
CA ARG A 48 -9.21 1.81 3.62
C ARG A 48 -9.27 2.48 2.27
N VAL A 49 -8.76 1.79 1.26
CA VAL A 49 -8.86 2.23 -0.13
C VAL A 49 -9.48 1.11 -0.95
N ARG A 50 -10.48 1.49 -1.76
CA ARG A 50 -11.10 0.60 -2.74
C ARG A 50 -10.94 1.18 -4.15
N LEU A 51 -10.44 0.37 -5.08
CA LEU A 51 -10.39 0.66 -6.51
C LEU A 51 -11.53 -0.04 -7.25
N GLY A 52 -12.42 0.76 -7.82
CA GLY A 52 -13.67 0.29 -8.42
C GLY A 52 -14.49 -0.54 -7.44
N ASP A 53 -15.12 -1.59 -7.94
CA ASP A 53 -15.94 -2.50 -7.14
C ASP A 53 -15.18 -3.79 -6.75
N GLY A 54 -13.83 -3.77 -6.76
CA GLY A 54 -13.07 -5.02 -6.73
C GLY A 54 -11.83 -5.08 -5.84
N THR A 55 -10.85 -4.17 -5.96
CA THR A 55 -9.65 -4.25 -5.11
C THR A 55 -9.85 -3.43 -3.87
N ASP A 56 -9.76 -4.04 -2.69
CA ASP A 56 -10.07 -3.42 -1.40
C ASP A 56 -8.95 -3.72 -0.40
N VAL A 57 -8.32 -2.67 0.14
CA VAL A 57 -7.19 -2.79 1.07
C VAL A 57 -7.46 -1.93 2.29
N LEU A 58 -7.31 -2.55 3.46
CA LEU A 58 -7.36 -1.91 4.78
C LEU A 58 -5.94 -1.83 5.34
N VAL A 59 -5.54 -0.67 5.85
CA VAL A 59 -4.24 -0.48 6.50
C VAL A 59 -4.45 0.04 7.91
N GLY A 60 -3.80 -0.60 8.87
CA GLY A 60 -3.63 -0.13 10.24
C GLY A 60 -2.20 0.32 10.48
N VAL A 61 -2.04 1.38 11.28
CA VAL A 61 -0.75 1.87 11.76
C VAL A 61 -0.76 1.85 13.28
N LYS A 62 0.24 1.20 13.86
CA LYS A 62 0.45 1.14 15.30
C LYS A 62 1.83 1.69 15.63
N VAL A 63 1.93 2.48 16.69
CA VAL A 63 3.21 2.99 17.19
C VAL A 63 3.54 2.38 18.54
N GLU A 64 4.76 1.89 18.68
CA GLU A 64 5.27 1.28 19.90
C GLU A 64 6.66 1.80 20.22
N ILE A 65 7.09 1.66 21.47
CA ILE A 65 8.43 2.04 21.90
C ILE A 65 9.32 0.80 21.87
N ASP A 66 10.49 0.92 21.26
CA ASP A 66 11.51 -0.13 21.23
C ASP A 66 12.87 0.42 21.67
N GLN A 67 13.76 -0.50 22.02
CA GLN A 67 15.14 -0.18 22.31
C GLN A 67 15.92 0.07 21.01
N VAL A 68 16.76 1.09 21.03
CA VAL A 68 17.70 1.36 19.94
C VAL A 68 18.80 0.31 19.97
N GLU A 69 19.11 -0.31 18.84
CA GLU A 69 20.21 -1.25 18.74
C GLU A 69 21.56 -0.53 18.95
N PRO A 70 22.55 -1.14 19.63
CA PRO A 70 23.81 -0.46 19.99
C PRO A 70 24.62 0.13 18.83
N ASP A 71 24.44 -0.43 17.62
CA ASP A 71 25.14 -0.04 16.40
C ASP A 71 24.22 0.65 15.37
N ALA A 72 22.94 0.87 15.70
CA ALA A 72 22.02 1.55 14.82
C ALA A 72 22.18 3.07 14.90
N ASP A 73 21.85 3.74 13.79
CA ASP A 73 21.60 5.17 13.84
C ASP A 73 20.47 5.42 14.86
N ASN A 74 20.65 6.38 15.77
CA ASN A 74 19.73 6.66 16.89
C ASN A 74 18.39 7.24 16.41
N VAL A 75 17.66 6.48 15.60
CA VAL A 75 16.46 6.89 14.87
C VAL A 75 15.38 5.82 15.04
N GLY A 76 14.12 6.21 14.86
CA GLY A 76 13.02 5.25 14.78
C GLY A 76 13.09 4.41 13.52
N LYS A 77 12.21 3.42 13.44
CA LYS A 77 12.10 2.53 12.27
C LYS A 77 10.65 2.28 11.89
N VAL A 78 10.45 1.84 10.65
CA VAL A 78 9.16 1.37 10.16
C VAL A 78 9.25 -0.11 9.87
N VAL A 79 8.21 -0.84 10.27
CA VAL A 79 8.06 -2.27 9.99
C VAL A 79 6.74 -2.46 9.28
N CYS A 80 6.81 -2.94 8.05
CA CYS A 80 5.66 -3.19 7.20
C CYS A 80 5.32 -4.67 7.20
N ASN A 81 4.03 -4.98 7.14
CA ASN A 81 3.49 -6.30 6.92
C ASN A 81 2.31 -6.21 5.95
N VAL A 82 2.17 -7.20 5.07
CA VAL A 82 1.09 -7.31 4.10
C VAL A 82 0.52 -8.72 4.17
N GLU A 83 -0.79 -8.81 4.39
CA GLU A 83 -1.51 -10.07 4.53
C GLU A 83 -2.78 -10.08 3.67
N TRP A 84 -3.15 -11.26 3.17
CA TRP A 84 -4.45 -11.51 2.54
C TRP A 84 -5.47 -11.87 3.60
N TYR A 85 -6.64 -11.24 3.57
CA TYR A 85 -7.75 -11.63 4.42
C TYR A 85 -8.46 -12.86 3.84
N ASP A 86 -8.65 -13.88 4.69
CA ASP A 86 -9.20 -15.20 4.34
C ASP A 86 -10.74 -15.17 4.14
N ILE A 87 -11.23 -14.37 3.19
CA ILE A 87 -12.58 -14.52 2.67
C ILE A 87 -12.52 -15.06 1.25
N LEU A 88 -12.68 -16.39 1.18
CA LEU A 88 -13.11 -17.17 0.03
C LEU A 88 -12.07 -17.21 -1.10
N SER A 89 -11.33 -18.32 -1.27
CA SER A 89 -11.85 -19.50 -1.97
C SER A 89 -12.80 -19.16 -3.14
N PHE A 90 -12.43 -18.19 -3.99
CA PHE A 90 -13.04 -17.99 -5.31
C PHE A 90 -12.03 -17.64 -6.41
N CYS A 91 -10.78 -18.08 -6.23
CA CYS A 91 -9.87 -18.37 -7.34
C CYS A 91 -9.30 -19.77 -7.08
N PHE A 92 -9.62 -20.73 -7.96
CA PHE A 92 -9.26 -22.17 -7.94
C PHE A 92 -10.24 -23.15 -7.29
N HIS A 93 -11.44 -23.28 -7.87
CA HIS A 93 -12.08 -24.59 -7.97
C HIS A 93 -12.41 -24.93 -9.43
N TYR A 94 -11.38 -25.25 -10.22
CA TYR A 94 -11.53 -26.14 -11.37
C TYR A 94 -10.14 -26.69 -11.72
N VAL A 95 -9.92 -27.98 -11.50
CA VAL A 95 -9.55 -28.96 -12.53
C VAL A 95 -9.45 -30.31 -11.81
N HIS A 96 -10.48 -31.13 -11.96
CA HIS A 96 -10.30 -32.57 -11.98
C HIS A 96 -9.43 -32.93 -13.19
N GLY A 97 -8.34 -33.67 -12.96
CA GLY A 97 -7.73 -34.54 -13.97
C GLY A 97 -6.42 -34.06 -14.59
N TYR A 98 -5.35 -34.82 -14.27
CA TYR A 98 -4.17 -35.12 -15.10
C TYR A 98 -3.40 -33.94 -15.74
N ASP A 99 -2.37 -33.45 -15.05
CA ASP A 99 -0.98 -33.70 -15.46
C ASP A 99 0.00 -33.06 -14.47
N SER A 100 0.92 -33.87 -13.97
CA SER A 100 2.07 -33.47 -13.16
C SER A 100 3.10 -32.78 -14.04
N ASN A 101 3.32 -31.46 -13.87
CA ASN A 101 4.58 -30.71 -14.10
C ASN A 101 4.37 -29.18 -14.31
N TYR A 102 3.47 -28.53 -13.58
CA TYR A 102 3.36 -27.06 -13.62
C TYR A 102 3.17 -26.49 -12.20
N ALA A 103 4.09 -25.61 -11.80
CA ALA A 103 4.09 -24.95 -10.51
C ALA A 103 2.80 -24.14 -10.31
N LYS A 104 2.00 -24.54 -9.31
CA LYS A 104 0.77 -23.86 -8.89
C LYS A 104 1.14 -22.75 -7.90
N ARG A 105 1.04 -21.48 -8.30
CA ARG A 105 1.01 -20.34 -7.37
C ARG A 105 -0.45 -20.09 -7.00
N THR A 106 -0.95 -20.84 -6.02
CA THR A 106 -2.25 -20.59 -5.37
C THR A 106 -2.01 -19.67 -4.19
N ILE A 107 -2.76 -18.59 -4.10
CA ILE A 107 -2.73 -17.64 -2.99
C ILE A 107 -3.77 -18.16 -1.98
N SER A 108 -3.34 -19.00 -1.04
CA SER A 108 -4.17 -19.43 0.09
C SER A 108 -3.37 -19.27 1.37
N SER A 109 -3.94 -18.66 2.39
CA SER A 109 -3.31 -18.45 3.69
C SER A 109 -3.09 -19.79 4.43
N PRO A 110 -2.15 -19.84 5.40
CA PRO A 110 -1.89 -21.04 6.22
C PRO A 110 -3.09 -21.52 7.03
N SER A 111 -4.06 -20.64 7.30
CA SER A 111 -5.19 -20.89 8.21
C SER A 111 -6.38 -21.59 7.54
N ALA A 112 -6.49 -21.57 6.21
CA ALA A 112 -7.68 -22.01 5.49
C ALA A 112 -7.69 -23.49 5.07
N SER A 113 -6.59 -24.24 5.22
CA SER A 113 -6.61 -25.68 4.87
C SER A 113 -5.37 -26.45 5.36
N GLN A 114 -5.56 -27.41 6.28
CA GLN A 114 -4.55 -28.45 6.58
C GLN A 114 -4.34 -29.45 5.42
N GLN A 115 -5.01 -29.26 4.28
CA GLN A 115 -5.03 -30.20 3.16
C GLN A 115 -4.34 -29.67 1.89
N PHE A 116 -3.68 -28.52 1.98
CA PHE A 116 -2.89 -27.92 0.91
C PHE A 116 -1.58 -27.40 1.49
N GLU A 117 -0.53 -28.22 1.42
CA GLU A 117 0.85 -27.79 1.64
C GLU A 117 1.25 -26.81 0.52
N GLY A 118 1.45 -25.53 0.85
CA GLY A 118 2.01 -24.58 -0.10
C GLY A 118 2.22 -23.17 0.48
N HIS A 119 3.48 -22.70 0.41
CA HIS A 119 3.93 -21.34 0.78
C HIS A 119 3.59 -20.27 -0.29
N GLY A 120 2.64 -20.52 -1.19
CA GLY A 120 2.40 -19.65 -2.34
C GLY A 120 1.82 -18.28 -1.97
N ALA A 121 0.96 -18.22 -0.96
CA ALA A 121 0.51 -16.96 -0.39
C ALA A 121 1.62 -16.26 0.39
N ASP A 122 2.44 -17.03 1.13
CA ASP A 122 3.58 -16.50 1.87
C ASP A 122 4.56 -15.81 0.93
N ASP A 123 4.85 -16.37 -0.25
CA ASP A 123 5.74 -15.76 -1.25
C ASP A 123 5.20 -14.43 -1.77
N LEU A 124 3.90 -14.34 -2.06
CA LEU A 124 3.29 -13.11 -2.55
C LEU A 124 3.18 -12.05 -1.44
N ASN A 125 2.84 -12.47 -0.22
CA ASN A 125 2.87 -11.62 0.96
C ASN A 125 4.27 -11.05 1.17
N ASN A 126 5.28 -11.91 1.16
CA ASN A 126 6.67 -11.51 1.29
C ASN A 126 7.09 -10.55 0.17
N GLU A 127 6.66 -10.79 -1.07
CA GLU A 127 6.95 -9.89 -2.20
C GLU A 127 6.34 -8.50 -2.00
N LEU A 128 5.08 -8.41 -1.58
CA LEU A 128 4.37 -7.16 -1.32
C LEU A 128 4.92 -6.44 -0.07
N THR A 129 5.13 -7.18 1.02
CA THR A 129 5.76 -6.69 2.24
C THR A 129 7.14 -6.11 1.96
N GLN A 130 7.98 -6.83 1.21
CA GLN A 130 9.31 -6.32 0.85
C GLN A 130 9.24 -5.11 -0.09
N ALA A 131 8.26 -5.06 -1.00
CA ALA A 131 8.06 -3.89 -1.85
C ALA A 131 7.73 -2.64 -1.03
N LEU A 132 6.78 -2.77 -0.09
CA LEU A 132 6.36 -1.70 0.80
C LEU A 132 7.49 -1.30 1.77
N GLN A 133 8.11 -2.29 2.43
CA GLN A 133 9.22 -2.09 3.37
C GLN A 133 10.42 -1.41 2.72
N ARG A 134 10.78 -1.76 1.48
CA ARG A 134 11.91 -1.15 0.77
C ARG A 134 11.68 0.33 0.49
N VAL A 135 10.46 0.70 0.15
CA VAL A 135 10.09 2.09 -0.15
C VAL A 135 9.97 2.89 1.14
N LEU A 136 9.27 2.37 2.15
CA LEU A 136 8.99 3.10 3.39
C LEU A 136 10.16 3.11 4.38
N GLY A 137 11.00 2.07 4.38
CA GLY A 137 12.27 2.06 5.13
C GLY A 137 13.40 2.80 4.43
N GLY A 138 13.17 3.31 3.21
CA GLY A 138 14.15 4.07 2.45
C GLY A 138 14.21 5.56 2.87
N PRO A 139 15.32 6.26 2.60
CA PRO A 139 15.49 7.66 3.01
C PRO A 139 14.56 8.66 2.30
N GLN A 140 13.91 8.25 1.21
CA GLN A 140 12.98 9.09 0.43
C GLN A 140 11.51 8.80 0.76
N CYS A 141 11.22 8.03 1.81
CA CYS A 141 9.85 7.66 2.18
C CYS A 141 9.03 8.82 2.73
N GLY A 142 9.67 9.91 3.14
CA GLY A 142 9.04 11.07 3.79
C GLY A 142 9.03 11.02 5.31
N ILE A 143 9.06 9.84 5.95
CA ILE A 143 9.05 9.74 7.41
C ILE A 143 10.37 10.26 7.99
N ASN A 144 10.28 11.21 8.91
CA ASN A 144 11.44 11.70 9.64
C ASN A 144 11.80 10.76 10.82
N PHE A 145 12.66 9.79 10.56
CA PHE A 145 13.09 8.82 11.57
C PHE A 145 13.85 9.44 12.75
N GLU A 146 14.49 10.60 12.59
CA GLU A 146 15.19 11.27 13.70
C GLU A 146 14.23 11.78 14.77
N LYS A 147 13.06 12.29 14.36
CA LYS A 147 12.01 12.75 15.28
C LYS A 147 11.29 11.62 16.01
N LEU A 148 11.49 10.38 15.57
CA LEU A 148 11.00 9.20 16.28
C LEU A 148 11.94 8.77 17.41
N CYS A 149 13.14 9.35 17.54
CA CYS A 149 14.01 9.09 18.68
C CYS A 149 13.47 9.82 19.93
N ILE A 150 13.27 9.06 21.02
CA ILE A 150 12.86 9.61 22.32
C ILE A 150 14.13 9.95 23.11
N ILE A 151 14.94 8.94 23.41
CA ILE A 151 16.23 9.10 24.11
C ILE A 151 17.30 8.46 23.23
N LYS A 152 18.30 9.27 22.85
CA LYS A 152 19.40 8.85 21.98
C LYS A 152 20.12 7.66 22.60
N GLY A 153 20.26 6.58 21.82
CA GLY A 153 20.93 5.34 22.24
C GLY A 153 20.13 4.47 23.19
N GLN A 154 18.87 4.80 23.49
CA GLN A 154 18.05 4.04 24.44
C GLN A 154 16.70 3.67 23.86
N GLN A 155 15.78 4.62 23.64
CA GLN A 155 14.43 4.34 23.15
C GLN A 155 14.06 5.18 21.92
N CYS A 156 13.37 4.54 20.98
CA CYS A 156 12.74 5.19 19.85
C CYS A 156 11.35 4.62 19.57
N TRP A 157 10.56 5.36 18.81
CA TRP A 157 9.30 4.88 18.26
C TRP A 157 9.54 3.95 17.06
N ILE A 158 8.83 2.83 17.04
CA ILE A 158 8.60 2.01 15.86
C ILE A 158 7.21 2.29 15.33
N VAL A 159 7.12 2.47 14.01
CA VAL A 159 5.86 2.52 13.29
C VAL A 159 5.61 1.17 12.61
N TYR A 160 4.65 0.40 13.12
CA TYR A 160 4.15 -0.80 12.47
C TYR A 160 3.05 -0.43 11.47
N ILE A 161 3.16 -0.93 10.25
CA ILE A 161 2.20 -0.73 9.17
C ILE A 161 1.72 -2.11 8.73
N ASP A 162 0.46 -2.40 9.03
CA ASP A 162 -0.18 -3.67 8.68
C ASP A 162 -1.21 -3.43 7.59
N ALA A 163 -0.94 -3.94 6.38
CA ALA A 163 -1.86 -3.89 5.26
C ALA A 163 -2.58 -5.24 5.11
N MET A 164 -3.90 -5.19 5.02
CA MET A 164 -4.78 -6.33 4.87
C MET A 164 -5.57 -6.18 3.57
N ILE A 165 -5.37 -7.13 2.66
CA ILE A 165 -6.08 -7.16 1.37
C ILE A 165 -7.41 -7.87 1.60
N LEU A 166 -8.50 -7.13 1.48
CA LEU A 166 -9.87 -7.61 1.73
C LEU A 166 -10.52 -8.20 0.47
N ASP A 167 -10.21 -7.64 -0.70
CA ASP A 167 -10.69 -8.12 -1.99
C ASP A 167 -9.66 -7.80 -3.09
N TYR A 168 -9.67 -8.57 -4.17
CA TYR A 168 -8.74 -8.43 -5.29
C TYR A 168 -9.42 -8.49 -6.64
N SER A 169 -9.20 -7.42 -7.40
CA SER A 169 -9.54 -7.29 -8.80
C SER A 169 -8.43 -6.56 -9.55
N GLY A 170 -7.17 -6.96 -9.30
CA GLY A 170 -5.99 -6.39 -9.95
C GLY A 170 -5.48 -5.08 -9.32
N ASN A 171 -4.23 -4.73 -9.64
CA ASN A 171 -3.53 -3.54 -9.18
C ASN A 171 -3.43 -3.37 -7.64
N VAL A 172 -3.16 -4.48 -6.94
CA VAL A 172 -3.13 -4.51 -5.47
C VAL A 172 -2.01 -3.66 -4.87
N LEU A 173 -0.82 -3.65 -5.47
CA LEU A 173 0.35 -2.98 -4.91
C LEU A 173 0.19 -1.46 -4.88
N ASP A 174 -0.36 -0.86 -5.94
CA ASP A 174 -0.69 0.57 -5.95
C ASP A 174 -1.72 0.89 -4.86
N THR A 175 -2.73 0.03 -4.73
CA THR A 175 -3.79 0.19 -3.71
C THR A 175 -3.22 0.15 -2.30
N ILE A 176 -2.27 -0.75 -2.02
CA ILE A 176 -1.54 -0.81 -0.76
C ILE A 176 -0.83 0.52 -0.50
N PHE A 177 -0.05 1.03 -1.46
CA PHE A 177 0.64 2.31 -1.27
C PHE A 177 -0.30 3.49 -1.02
N MET A 178 -1.44 3.55 -1.73
CA MET A 178 -2.45 4.60 -1.52
C MET A 178 -3.09 4.49 -0.14
N ALA A 179 -3.45 3.28 0.30
CA ALA A 179 -4.01 3.04 1.62
C ALA A 179 -3.00 3.34 2.73
N THR A 180 -1.73 2.98 2.56
CA THR A 180 -0.67 3.27 3.52
C THR A 180 -0.41 4.76 3.65
N LYS A 181 -0.37 5.52 2.54
CA LYS A 181 -0.26 6.98 2.59
C LYS A 181 -1.42 7.60 3.37
N ALA A 182 -2.65 7.16 3.11
CA ALA A 182 -3.85 7.63 3.81
C ALA A 182 -3.82 7.29 5.30
N ALA A 183 -3.39 6.07 5.66
CA ALA A 183 -3.29 5.63 7.04
C ALA A 183 -2.23 6.43 7.81
N LEU A 184 -1.05 6.65 7.20
CA LEU A 184 0.03 7.47 7.79
C LEU A 184 -0.37 8.95 7.96
N PHE A 185 -1.15 9.51 7.03
CA PHE A 185 -1.72 10.85 7.19
C PHE A 185 -2.66 10.95 8.40
N ASN A 186 -3.43 9.88 8.64
CA ASN A 186 -4.34 9.77 9.77
C ASN A 186 -3.62 9.45 11.10
N THR A 187 -2.38 8.97 11.07
CA THR A 187 -1.64 8.57 12.28
C THR A 187 -1.43 9.72 13.25
N ARG A 188 -1.65 9.43 14.53
CA ARG A 188 -1.31 10.31 15.67
C ARG A 188 -0.41 9.56 16.66
N ILE A 189 0.71 10.17 17.01
CA ILE A 189 1.71 9.63 17.93
C ILE A 189 1.60 10.36 19.27
N PRO A 190 1.52 9.64 20.39
CA PRO A 190 1.55 10.24 21.71
C PRO A 190 2.83 11.03 21.94
N LYS A 191 2.70 12.18 22.60
CA LYS A 191 3.85 13.01 22.95
C LYS A 191 4.62 12.42 24.11
N THR A 192 5.94 12.62 24.13
CA THR A 192 6.81 12.21 25.23
C THR A 192 7.42 13.43 25.92
N GLN A 193 7.51 13.36 27.25
CA GLN A 193 8.25 14.34 28.06
C GLN A 193 9.50 13.66 28.62
N ILE A 194 10.67 14.25 28.37
CA ILE A 194 11.95 13.72 28.83
C ILE A 194 12.36 14.46 30.10
N GLN A 195 12.72 13.72 31.13
CA GLN A 195 13.28 14.21 32.37
C GLN A 195 14.76 13.83 32.48
N ASP A 196 15.61 14.83 32.70
CA ASP A 196 17.04 14.63 33.01
C ASP A 196 17.19 14.38 34.50
N LEU A 197 17.61 13.17 34.88
CA LEU A 197 17.82 12.75 36.26
C LEU A 197 19.23 13.05 36.76
N GLY A 198 20.12 13.55 35.89
CA GLY A 198 21.55 13.71 36.16
C GLY A 198 22.37 12.47 35.81
N ASP A 199 23.70 12.60 35.83
CA ASP A 199 24.66 11.53 35.58
C ASP A 199 24.51 10.78 34.23
N GLY A 200 23.83 11.39 33.25
CA GLY A 200 23.56 10.80 31.93
C GLY A 200 22.36 9.85 31.91
N GLU A 201 21.58 9.79 32.99
CA GLU A 201 20.32 9.07 33.06
C GLU A 201 19.15 9.97 32.65
N PHE A 202 18.36 9.48 31.71
CA PHE A 202 17.15 10.14 31.24
C PHE A 202 15.97 9.21 31.47
N GLU A 203 14.86 9.77 31.90
CA GLU A 203 13.58 9.08 31.98
C GLU A 203 12.59 9.79 31.04
N PHE A 204 11.56 9.09 30.59
CA PHE A 204 10.51 9.70 29.80
C PHE A 204 9.13 9.24 30.27
N GLU A 205 8.16 10.15 30.15
CA GLU A 205 6.75 9.87 30.35
C GLU A 205 6.02 10.02 29.02
N VAL A 206 5.14 9.06 28.70
CA VAL A 206 4.23 9.16 27.55
C VAL A 206 2.98 9.88 28.01
N LEU A 207 2.58 10.92 27.29
CA LEU A 207 1.36 11.64 27.59
C LEU A 207 0.16 10.88 27.02
N ASP A 208 -0.77 10.50 27.90
CA ASP A 208 -1.98 9.76 27.55
C ASP A 208 -3.10 10.65 26.99
N ASP A 209 -2.89 11.98 26.92
CA ASP A 209 -3.87 12.89 26.38
C ASP A 209 -3.93 12.78 24.84
N VAL A 210 -5.09 12.41 24.33
CA VAL A 210 -5.35 12.26 22.89
C VAL A 210 -5.24 13.62 22.18
N GLU A 211 -5.50 14.73 22.88
CA GLU A 211 -5.40 16.08 22.31
C GLU A 211 -3.94 16.50 22.07
N ASP A 212 -2.99 15.94 22.83
CA ASP A 212 -1.56 16.20 22.69
C ASP A 212 -0.89 15.31 21.63
N ALA A 213 -1.63 14.40 21.00
CA ALA A 213 -1.07 13.50 20.01
C ALA A 213 -0.72 14.24 18.71
N GLU A 214 0.54 14.09 18.29
CA GLU A 214 1.10 14.83 17.15
C GLU A 214 1.09 13.98 15.87
N ARG A 215 1.15 14.62 14.71
CA ARG A 215 1.30 13.93 13.43
C ARG A 215 2.73 13.44 13.25
N LEU A 216 2.88 12.36 12.50
CA LEU A 216 4.17 11.99 11.94
C LEU A 216 4.73 13.13 11.07
N ASP A 217 6.02 13.43 11.25
CA ASP A 217 6.70 14.46 10.48
C ASP A 217 7.08 13.93 9.08
N GLY A 218 6.83 14.76 8.06
CA GLY A 218 7.14 14.46 6.66
C GLY A 218 6.12 13.58 5.93
N ILE A 219 4.93 13.38 6.50
CA ILE A 219 3.82 12.60 5.90
C ILE A 219 3.36 13.13 4.52
N GLU A 220 3.61 14.39 4.22
CA GLU A 220 3.31 14.97 2.90
C GLU A 220 4.17 14.37 1.78
N ASN A 221 5.32 13.78 2.14
CA ASN A 221 6.26 13.14 1.21
C ASN A 221 6.08 11.62 1.10
N ILE A 222 5.10 11.02 1.78
CA ILE A 222 4.83 9.59 1.62
C ILE A 222 4.57 9.27 0.15
N PRO A 223 5.35 8.35 -0.46
CA PRO A 223 5.22 8.03 -1.86
C PRO A 223 4.00 7.15 -2.14
N ILE A 224 3.54 7.19 -3.39
CA ILE A 224 2.60 6.20 -3.92
C ILE A 224 3.26 5.35 -4.99
N GLY A 225 2.84 4.10 -5.11
CA GLY A 225 3.24 3.21 -6.19
C GLY A 225 2.37 3.41 -7.44
N VAL A 226 3.01 3.45 -8.60
CA VAL A 226 2.36 3.36 -9.91
C VAL A 226 2.90 2.14 -10.63
N THR A 227 2.03 1.16 -10.89
CA THR A 227 2.38 -0.08 -11.59
C THR A 227 2.03 0.01 -13.07
N LEU A 228 3.06 -0.08 -13.91
CA LEU A 228 2.93 -0.09 -15.36
C LEU A 228 3.13 -1.51 -15.88
N ASN A 229 2.11 -2.05 -16.53
CA ASN A 229 2.05 -3.40 -17.06
C ASN A 229 2.32 -3.38 -18.57
N LYS A 230 3.41 -4.00 -19.02
CA LYS A 230 3.74 -4.15 -20.43
C LYS A 230 2.89 -5.25 -21.05
N ILE A 231 2.09 -4.88 -22.04
CA ILE A 231 1.26 -5.79 -22.84
C ILE A 231 1.51 -5.46 -24.31
N GLY A 232 2.08 -6.41 -25.05
CA GLY A 232 2.54 -6.18 -26.42
C GLY A 232 3.62 -5.10 -26.48
N THR A 233 3.42 -4.09 -27.33
CA THR A 233 4.35 -2.96 -27.52
C THR A 233 4.08 -1.77 -26.61
N GLY A 234 2.99 -1.80 -25.84
CA GLY A 234 2.56 -0.69 -24.98
C GLY A 234 2.62 -1.03 -23.50
N HIS A 235 2.15 -0.09 -22.69
CA HIS A 235 1.95 -0.29 -21.27
C HIS A 235 0.62 0.32 -20.80
N ILE A 236 0.05 -0.28 -19.77
CA ILE A 236 -1.16 0.18 -19.09
C ILE A 236 -0.95 0.32 -17.59
N ILE A 237 -1.80 1.10 -16.93
CA ILE A 237 -1.89 1.17 -15.47
C ILE A 237 -3.23 0.59 -14.99
N ASP A 238 -3.29 0.27 -13.70
CA ASP A 238 -4.49 -0.29 -13.07
C ASP A 238 -5.09 -1.47 -13.83
N ALA A 239 -4.23 -2.45 -14.12
CA ALA A 239 -4.59 -3.67 -14.84
C ALA A 239 -5.59 -4.50 -14.02
N SER A 240 -6.65 -4.94 -14.70
CA SER A 240 -7.58 -5.95 -14.22
C SER A 240 -6.90 -7.32 -14.14
N PRO A 241 -7.48 -8.32 -13.44
CA PRO A 241 -6.87 -9.64 -13.31
C PRO A 241 -6.56 -10.30 -14.66
N LEU A 242 -7.43 -10.13 -15.67
CA LEU A 242 -7.22 -10.69 -17.00
C LEU A 242 -6.06 -9.99 -17.75
N GLU A 243 -5.91 -8.68 -17.56
CA GLU A 243 -4.80 -7.91 -18.12
C GLU A 243 -3.47 -8.24 -17.41
N GLU A 244 -3.48 -8.46 -16.09
CA GLU A 244 -2.31 -8.93 -15.33
C GLU A 244 -1.83 -10.30 -15.85
N LEU A 245 -2.74 -11.21 -16.22
CA LEU A 245 -2.40 -12.49 -16.86
C LEU A 245 -1.80 -12.34 -18.26
N CYS A 246 -2.06 -11.22 -18.95
CA CYS A 246 -1.47 -10.87 -20.24
C CYS A 246 -0.17 -10.08 -20.12
N THR A 247 0.23 -9.70 -18.91
CA THR A 247 1.38 -8.85 -18.69
C THR A 247 2.67 -9.63 -18.86
N GLU A 248 3.51 -9.19 -19.80
CA GLU A 248 4.81 -9.81 -20.09
C GLU A 248 5.87 -9.38 -19.05
N ALA A 249 5.85 -8.09 -18.71
CA ALA A 249 6.74 -7.47 -17.74
C ALA A 249 5.99 -6.34 -17.03
N LYS A 250 6.27 -6.08 -15.76
CA LYS A 250 5.71 -4.92 -15.05
C LYS A 250 6.78 -4.13 -14.33
N LEU A 251 6.54 -2.84 -14.19
CA LEU A 251 7.41 -1.92 -13.46
C LEU A 251 6.56 -1.14 -12.47
N THR A 252 6.77 -1.36 -11.18
CA THR A 252 6.17 -0.55 -10.12
C THR A 252 7.17 0.51 -9.69
N ILE A 253 6.74 1.76 -9.72
CA ILE A 253 7.59 2.92 -9.41
C ILE A 253 6.93 3.69 -8.29
N ALA A 254 7.60 3.79 -7.16
CA ALA A 254 7.17 4.62 -6.04
C ALA A 254 7.66 6.05 -6.25
N VAL A 255 6.74 7.02 -6.22
CA VAL A 255 7.05 8.45 -6.39
C VAL A 255 6.44 9.28 -5.27
N ASN A 256 7.16 10.30 -4.83
CA ASN A 256 6.66 11.26 -3.84
C ASN A 256 6.10 12.53 -4.51
N LYS A 257 5.56 13.46 -3.70
CA LYS A 257 4.99 14.72 -4.19
C LYS A 257 6.00 15.57 -4.99
N ASP A 258 7.28 15.46 -4.64
CA ASP A 258 8.39 16.18 -5.27
C ASP A 258 8.87 15.52 -6.56
N SER A 259 8.15 14.51 -7.07
CA SER A 259 8.50 13.79 -8.30
C SER A 259 9.80 12.99 -8.21
N GLN A 260 10.27 12.70 -6.99
CA GLN A 260 11.44 11.86 -6.76
C GLN A 260 11.03 10.40 -6.78
N ILE A 261 11.94 9.53 -7.21
CA ILE A 261 11.71 8.09 -7.28
C ILE A 261 12.21 7.46 -5.99
N CYS A 262 11.28 7.01 -5.16
CA CYS A 262 11.56 6.42 -3.85
C CYS A 262 11.89 4.91 -3.96
N GLY A 263 11.51 4.28 -5.07
CA GLY A 263 11.83 2.88 -5.35
C GLY A 263 11.33 2.44 -6.72
N ILE A 264 12.00 1.44 -7.29
CA ILE A 264 11.59 0.78 -8.53
C ILE A 264 11.63 -0.73 -8.30
N GLN A 265 10.57 -1.43 -8.71
CA GLN A 265 10.50 -2.88 -8.69
C GLN A 265 10.03 -3.40 -10.05
N LYS A 266 10.89 -4.20 -10.70
CA LYS A 266 10.52 -4.95 -11.91
C LYS A 266 9.92 -6.28 -11.48
N GLY A 267 8.75 -6.59 -12.01
CA GLY A 267 8.07 -7.87 -11.83
C GLY A 267 7.84 -8.59 -13.16
N ALA A 268 7.31 -9.82 -13.04
CA ALA A 268 7.13 -10.77 -14.15
C ALA A 268 8.45 -11.16 -14.85
N GLU A 269 8.40 -12.18 -15.71
CA GLU A 269 9.61 -12.81 -16.27
C GLU A 269 10.14 -12.07 -17.50
N GLY A 270 9.29 -11.37 -18.26
CA GLY A 270 9.66 -10.73 -19.52
C GLY A 270 10.64 -9.57 -19.41
N GLY A 271 11.21 -9.18 -20.55
CA GLY A 271 12.12 -8.05 -20.67
C GLY A 271 11.39 -6.72 -20.88
N ILE A 272 12.06 -5.62 -20.52
CA ILE A 272 11.63 -4.26 -20.83
C ILE A 272 12.76 -3.58 -21.60
N GLU A 273 12.45 -3.08 -22.79
CA GLU A 273 13.41 -2.32 -23.59
C GLU A 273 13.79 -1.01 -22.88
N PRO A 274 15.07 -0.56 -22.91
CA PRO A 274 15.49 0.64 -22.19
C PRO A 274 14.71 1.93 -22.56
N GLY A 275 14.30 2.06 -23.82
CA GLY A 275 13.46 3.16 -24.28
C GLY A 275 12.08 3.14 -23.63
N LEU A 276 11.42 1.98 -23.64
CA LEU A 276 10.13 1.78 -23.00
C LEU A 276 10.22 1.94 -21.47
N MET A 277 11.30 1.48 -20.84
CA MET A 277 11.53 1.68 -19.40
C MET A 277 11.60 3.17 -19.05
N SER A 278 12.30 3.96 -19.87
CA SER A 278 12.40 5.41 -19.67
C SER A 278 11.04 6.10 -19.83
N GLU A 279 10.25 5.68 -20.81
CA GLU A 279 8.87 6.13 -21.00
C GLU A 279 7.98 5.78 -19.80
N MET A 280 8.04 4.53 -19.32
CA MET A 280 7.28 4.06 -18.17
C MET A 280 7.62 4.87 -16.91
N ILE A 281 8.89 5.22 -16.70
CA ILE A 281 9.32 6.07 -15.59
C ILE A 281 8.71 7.47 -15.68
N GLN A 282 8.75 8.11 -16.85
CA GLN A 282 8.16 9.44 -17.02
C GLN A 282 6.64 9.42 -16.85
N THR A 283 5.97 8.38 -17.36
CA THR A 283 4.54 8.18 -17.15
C THR A 283 4.22 8.01 -15.67
N ALA A 284 4.98 7.17 -14.95
CA ALA A 284 4.79 6.96 -13.52
C ALA A 284 4.91 8.26 -12.71
N LYS A 285 5.91 9.09 -13.00
CA LYS A 285 6.09 10.39 -12.33
C LYS A 285 4.89 11.31 -12.54
N ARG A 286 4.44 11.47 -13.79
CA ARG A 286 3.29 12.32 -14.13
C ARG A 286 2.01 11.83 -13.48
N ILE A 287 1.70 10.54 -13.61
CA ILE A 287 0.49 9.94 -13.03
C ILE A 287 0.55 9.98 -11.51
N GLY A 288 1.69 9.63 -10.92
CA GLY A 288 1.86 9.61 -9.49
C GLY A 288 1.71 11.00 -8.85
N GLN A 289 2.24 12.06 -9.47
CA GLN A 289 1.99 13.43 -9.01
C GLN A 289 0.50 13.79 -9.01
N SER A 290 -0.20 13.47 -10.10
CA SER A 290 -1.65 13.72 -10.21
C SER A 290 -2.43 12.96 -9.13
N LEU A 291 -2.10 11.69 -8.90
CA LEU A 291 -2.76 10.87 -7.88
C LEU A 291 -2.47 11.37 -6.46
N ILE A 292 -1.22 11.74 -6.14
CA ILE A 292 -0.86 12.31 -4.84
C ILE A 292 -1.67 13.58 -4.57
N GLN A 293 -1.77 14.48 -5.56
CA GLN A 293 -2.54 15.70 -5.41
C GLN A 293 -4.03 15.42 -5.13
N GLN A 294 -4.62 14.45 -5.84
CA GLN A 294 -6.03 14.07 -5.63
C GLN A 294 -6.24 13.42 -4.26
N LEU A 295 -5.32 12.55 -3.83
CA LEU A 295 -5.38 11.89 -2.52
C LEU A 295 -5.21 12.91 -1.39
N ASP A 296 -4.21 13.78 -1.47
CA ASP A 296 -3.95 14.79 -0.45
C ASP A 296 -5.14 15.76 -0.31
N GLN A 297 -5.76 16.17 -1.43
CA GLN A 297 -6.96 16.99 -1.41
C GLN A 297 -8.11 16.28 -0.69
N LYS A 298 -8.36 15.00 -1.03
CA LYS A 298 -9.43 14.21 -0.42
C LYS A 298 -9.21 14.00 1.08
N LEU A 299 -7.98 13.73 1.50
CA LEU A 299 -7.60 13.58 2.90
C LEU A 299 -7.82 14.88 3.69
N GLN A 300 -7.46 16.03 3.11
CA GLN A 300 -7.67 17.34 3.73
C GLN A 300 -9.15 17.74 3.77
N ASP A 301 -9.96 17.34 2.78
CA ASP A 301 -11.40 17.56 2.78
C ASP A 301 -12.08 16.71 3.87
N GLU A 302 -11.72 15.42 3.98
CA GLU A 302 -12.25 14.52 5.00
C GLU A 302 -11.91 15.02 6.41
N GLU A 303 -10.67 15.42 6.66
CA GLU A 303 -10.26 15.96 7.96
C GLU A 303 -11.02 17.24 8.33
N ARG A 304 -11.16 18.18 7.39
CA ARG A 304 -11.94 19.40 7.63
C ARG A 304 -13.39 19.11 7.99
N GLN A 305 -14.02 18.16 7.31
CA GLN A 305 -15.40 17.76 7.62
C GLN A 305 -15.50 17.13 9.01
N VAL A 306 -14.50 16.34 9.43
CA VAL A 306 -14.46 15.75 10.77
C VAL A 306 -14.31 16.84 11.83
N ASP A 307 -13.45 17.82 11.61
CA ASP A 307 -13.24 18.92 12.55
C ASP A 307 -14.45 19.86 12.64
N GLU A 308 -15.12 20.15 11.52
CA GLU A 308 -16.39 20.89 11.52
C GLU A 308 -17.49 20.17 12.33
N LYS A 309 -17.64 18.85 12.16
CA LYS A 309 -18.58 18.05 12.95
C LYS A 309 -18.25 18.07 14.45
N ARG A 310 -16.96 17.99 14.80
CA ARG A 310 -16.48 18.11 16.20
C ARG A 310 -16.84 19.46 16.80
N LEU A 311 -16.59 20.55 16.07
CA LEU A 311 -16.92 21.90 16.51
C LEU A 311 -18.44 22.09 16.71
N ASN A 312 -19.24 21.44 15.88
CA ASN A 312 -20.70 21.50 15.96
C ASN A 312 -21.30 20.54 17.00
N GLY A 313 -20.48 19.70 17.65
CA GLY A 313 -20.94 18.69 18.61
C GLY A 313 -21.76 17.56 17.96
N GLU A 314 -21.62 17.37 16.65
CA GLU A 314 -22.30 16.31 15.90
C GLU A 314 -21.60 14.96 16.08
N ASN A 315 -22.37 13.88 16.04
CA ASN A 315 -21.77 12.54 16.02
C ASN A 315 -20.96 12.34 14.75
N ILE A 316 -19.70 12.00 14.91
CA ILE A 316 -18.82 11.60 13.81
C ILE A 316 -19.18 10.16 13.43
N GLU A 317 -20.26 10.01 12.65
CA GLU A 317 -20.52 8.74 11.98
C GLU A 317 -19.46 8.54 10.90
N LYS A 318 -18.42 7.76 11.20
CA LYS A 318 -17.57 7.19 10.17
C LYS A 318 -18.38 6.07 9.54
N LEU A 319 -18.59 6.15 8.23
CA LEU A 319 -19.33 5.15 7.44
C LEU A 319 -18.57 3.82 7.52
N GLY A 320 -18.77 3.06 8.59
CA GLY A 320 -18.14 1.78 8.78
C GLY A 320 -18.84 0.71 7.96
N PHE A 321 -18.09 0.01 7.11
CA PHE A 321 -18.31 -1.30 6.46
C PHE A 321 -19.67 -1.65 5.79
N PHE A 322 -20.78 -1.00 6.12
CA PHE A 322 -22.15 -1.35 5.72
C PHE A 322 -23.00 -0.18 5.21
N ALA A 323 -22.49 1.05 5.16
CA ALA A 323 -23.26 2.19 4.69
C ALA A 323 -23.08 2.40 3.18
N MET A 324 -23.79 1.59 2.37
CA MET A 324 -24.21 1.97 1.02
C MET A 324 -25.71 2.28 1.08
N VAL A 325 -26.09 3.51 0.76
CA VAL A 325 -27.43 3.85 0.23
C VAL A 325 -27.21 4.66 -1.04
#